data_AF-A0A7H8NWK1-F1
#
_entry.id   AF-A0A7H8NWK1-F1
#
_cell.length_a   1.000
_cell.length_b   1.000
_cell.length_c   1.000
_cell.angle_alpha   90.00
_cell.angle_beta   90.00
_cell.angle_gamma   90.00
#
_symmetry.space_group_name_H-M   'P 1'
#
loop_
_entity.id
_entity.type
_entity.pdbx_description
1 polymer ?
#
loop_
_entity_poly.entity_id
_entity_poly.type
_entity_poly.pdbx_seq_one_letter_code
_entity_poly.pdbx_strand_id
1 'polypeptide(L)' 'MTVSDTPADPRPLPPEEPGPNECCGSGCPLCVLDLYAEELQRYRTALADWKTRHPDADP' A
#
# COMPACT_ATOMS: atom_id res chain seq x y z
N MET A 1 -3.15 -21.12 25.66
CA MET A 1 -2.86 -19.79 25.07
C MET A 1 -2.60 -20.04 23.59
N THR A 2 -3.67 -20.00 22.78
CA THR A 2 -3.62 -20.33 21.36
C THR A 2 -3.14 -19.11 20.59
N VAL A 3 -2.05 -19.33 19.84
CA VAL A 3 -1.33 -18.37 19.01
C VAL A 3 -2.28 -17.76 17.98
N SER A 4 -2.19 -16.44 17.81
CA SER A 4 -2.86 -15.70 16.75
C SER A 4 -2.52 -16.31 15.39
N ASP A 5 -3.48 -17.04 14.84
CA ASP A 5 -3.55 -17.42 13.43
C ASP A 5 -3.89 -16.17 12.62
N THR A 6 -2.94 -15.24 12.54
CA THR A 6 -2.90 -14.29 11.44
C THR A 6 -2.07 -14.97 10.37
N PRO A 7 -2.51 -15.06 9.10
CA PRO A 7 -1.63 -15.51 8.04
C PRO A 7 -0.34 -14.70 8.18
N ALA A 8 0.80 -15.37 8.35
CA ALA A 8 2.06 -14.74 8.72
C ALA A 8 2.52 -13.68 7.70
N ASP A 9 1.80 -13.60 6.57
CA ASP A 9 2.13 -12.75 5.45
C ASP A 9 0.89 -12.43 4.57
N PRO A 10 0.00 -11.54 5.03
CA PRO A 10 -1.16 -11.13 4.25
C PRO A 10 -0.72 -10.31 3.04
N ARG A 11 -1.48 -10.40 1.95
CA ARG A 11 -1.24 -9.57 0.76
C ARG A 11 -1.31 -8.08 1.15
N PRO A 12 -0.31 -7.26 0.81
CA PRO A 12 -0.41 -5.83 1.05
C PRO A 12 -1.61 -5.27 0.28
N LEU A 13 -2.26 -4.26 0.85
CA LEU A 13 -3.39 -3.57 0.22
C LEU A 13 -2.91 -2.25 -0.40
N PRO A 14 -3.43 -1.87 -1.57
CA PRO A 14 -3.08 -0.59 -2.17
C PRO A 14 -3.54 0.55 -1.25
N PRO A 15 -2.77 1.64 -1.15
CA PRO A 15 -3.23 2.84 -0.45
C PRO A 15 -4.49 3.39 -1.13
N GLU A 16 -5.35 4.03 -0.33
CA GLU A 16 -6.53 4.71 -0.85
C GLU A 16 -6.11 5.94 -1.65
N GLU A 17 -6.69 6.10 -2.85
CA GLU A 17 -6.40 7.27 -3.69
C GLU A 17 -7.03 8.52 -3.04
N PRO A 18 -6.24 9.58 -2.79
CA PRO A 18 -6.76 10.77 -2.15
C PRO A 18 -7.79 11.45 -3.03
N GLY A 19 -8.85 11.97 -2.40
CA GLY A 19 -9.92 12.64 -3.10
C GLY A 19 -9.47 13.95 -3.76
N PRO A 20 -10.15 14.42 -4.82
CA PRO A 20 -9.81 15.68 -5.49
C PRO A 20 -9.92 16.90 -4.57
N ASN A 21 -10.68 16.80 -3.48
CA ASN A 21 -10.86 17.87 -2.48
C ASN A 21 -9.75 17.88 -1.42
N GLU A 22 -8.93 16.83 -1.33
CA GLU A 22 -7.81 16.73 -0.40
C GLU A 22 -6.55 17.37 -0.96
N CYS A 23 -6.44 17.44 -2.29
CA CYS A 23 -5.40 18.20 -2.97
C CYS A 23 -5.85 19.66 -3.14
N CYS A 24 -5.26 20.56 -2.37
CA CYS A 24 -5.45 22.01 -2.49
C CYS A 24 -5.03 22.58 -3.87
N GLY A 25 -4.23 21.84 -4.66
CA GLY A 25 -3.81 22.22 -6.01
C GLY A 25 -2.97 23.50 -6.13
N SER A 26 -2.68 24.14 -5.00
CA SER A 26 -2.08 25.48 -4.93
C SER A 26 -0.65 25.47 -4.38
N GLY A 27 0.01 24.31 -4.40
CA GLY A 27 1.40 24.17 -3.92
C GLY A 27 1.53 24.15 -2.39
N CYS A 28 0.62 23.46 -1.70
CA CYS A 28 0.76 23.24 -0.26
C CYS A 28 2.12 22.60 0.08
N PRO A 29 2.72 22.95 1.23
CA PRO A 29 4.00 22.38 1.66
C PRO A 29 3.93 20.87 1.93
N LEU A 30 2.73 20.31 2.10
CA LEU A 30 2.47 18.88 2.20
C LEU A 30 1.42 18.49 1.15
N CYS A 31 1.86 17.89 0.05
CA CYS A 31 0.98 17.44 -1.02
C CYS A 31 0.50 16.01 -0.73
N VAL A 32 -0.82 15.82 -0.62
CA VAL A 32 -1.39 14.49 -0.40
C VAL A 32 -1.08 13.53 -1.56
N LEU A 33 -0.93 14.05 -2.78
CA LEU A 33 -0.56 13.25 -3.96
C LEU A 33 0.89 12.77 -3.87
N ASP A 34 1.80 13.57 -3.33
CA ASP A 34 3.20 13.17 -3.15
C ASP A 34 3.30 12.08 -2.07
N LEU A 35 2.62 12.26 -0.94
CA LEU A 35 2.53 11.24 0.11
C LEU A 35 1.91 9.94 -0.41
N TYR A 36 0.82 10.04 -1.17
CA TYR A 36 0.20 8.89 -1.81
C TYR A 36 1.14 8.19 -2.78
N ALA A 37 1.90 8.95 -3.58
CA ALA A 37 2.87 8.39 -4.50
C ALA A 37 3.99 7.63 -3.76
N GLU A 38 4.51 8.18 -2.65
CA GLU A 38 5.49 7.51 -1.80
C GLU A 38 4.94 6.20 -1.19
N GLU A 39 3.74 6.24 -0.63
CA GLU A 39 3.08 5.06 -0.08
C GLU A 39 2.79 4.02 -1.15
N LEU A 40 2.39 4.44 -2.35
CA LEU A 40 2.15 3.55 -3.49
C LEU A 40 3.44 2.86 -3.94
N GLN A 41 4.59 3.53 -3.90
CA GLN A 41 5.88 2.91 -4.19
C GLN A 41 6.24 1.84 -3.15
N ARG A 42 6.01 2.13 -1.86
CA ARG A 42 6.21 1.15 -0.77
C ARG A 42 5.30 -0.06 -0.95
N TYR A 43 4.02 0.18 -1.26
CA TYR A 43 3.05 -0.86 -1.55
C TYR A 43 3.50 -1.76 -2.72
N ARG A 44 3.93 -1.17 -3.85
CA ARG A 44 4.39 -1.92 -5.02
C ARG A 44 5.59 -2.81 -4.69
N THR A 45 6.53 -2.30 -3.91
CA THR A 45 7.70 -3.06 -3.46
C THR A 45 7.28 -4.23 -2.57
N ALA A 46 6.45 -3.96 -1.55
CA ALA A 46 5.93 -4.98 -0.66
C ALA A 46 5.12 -6.05 -1.41
N LEU A 47 4.33 -5.64 -2.42
CA LEU A 47 3.54 -6.56 -3.25
C LEU A 47 4.42 -7.44 -4.12
N ALA A 48 5.52 -6.92 -4.68
CA ALA A 48 6.46 -7.71 -5.46
C ALA A 48 7.15 -8.77 -4.60
N ASP A 49 7.58 -8.39 -3.39
CA ASP A 49 8.19 -9.31 -2.43
C ASP A 49 7.18 -10.36 -1.97
N TRP A 50 5.94 -9.94 -1.71
CA TRP A 50 4.84 -10.86 -1.38
C TRP A 50 4.56 -11.84 -2.51
N LYS A 51 4.44 -11.39 -3.76
CA LYS A 51 4.27 -12.29 -4.93
C LYS A 51 5.41 -13.30 -5.08
N THR A 52 6.63 -12.92 -4.72
CA THR A 52 7.79 -13.82 -4.74
C THR A 52 7.67 -14.92 -3.68
N ARG A 53 7.12 -14.59 -2.50
CA ARG A 53 6.87 -15.57 -1.41
C ARG A 53 5.59 -16.38 -1.63
N HIS A 54 4.65 -15.87 -2.42
CA HIS A 54 3.33 -16.47 -2.69
C HIS A 54 3.14 -16.77 -4.18
N PRO A 55 3.93 -17.69 -4.77
CA PRO A 55 3.82 -18.04 -6.19
C PRO A 55 2.46 -18.68 -6.55
N ASP A 56 1.79 -19.31 -5.59
CA ASP A 56 0.50 -20.00 -5.78
C ASP A 56 -0.73 -19.09 -5.58
N ALA A 57 -0.54 -17.82 -5.19
CA ALA A 57 -1.65 -16.90 -4.91
C ALA A 57 -2.17 -16.13 -6.15
N ASP A 58 -1.58 -16.38 -7.32
CA ASP A 58 -2.00 -15.87 -8.63
C ASP A 58 -2.48 -17.10 -9.45
N PRO A 59 -3.81 -17.32 -9.63
CA PRO A 59 -4.35 -18.34 -10.53
C PRO A 59 -4.41 -17.89 -12.01
#